data_AF-Q4Q0W0-F1
#
_entry.id   AF-Q4Q0W0-F1
#
_cell.length_a   1.000
_cell.length_b   1.000
_cell.length_c   1.000
_cell.angle_alpha   90.00
_cell.angle_beta   90.00
_cell.angle_gamma   90.00
#
_symmetry.space_group_name_H-M   'P 1'
#
loop_
_entity.id
_entity.type
_entity.pdbx_description
1 polymer ?
#
loop_
_entity_poly.entity_id
_entity_poly.type
_entity_poly.pdbx_seq_one_letter_code
_entity_poly.pdbx_strand_id
1 'polypeptide(L)'
;MVVVKTKPAAAPQPRPAPAPRSFPKKWTPPTHTHEIPEHLSTDEPDVLVPAQKYVYDVKTCAWKEADAMIRVLHPNRGLSQGTMRVCFALEELDETGFRSQMVAKMFRHDISRVVESDYFNEGEAQCICGILAEKFNRVQVPAGFQRHVVSFLQCETVRIKLREAPAAYQHKRLGFFSYRTTDSADILFTMEPRLTGNFTKYTNNFGNVYDGFEKRRSLEEEKKRHRVLMAVEAFSHFTLVESGGSMLVCDLQGVNDFLTDPQIHTEDGKGLGMGNMGQEGIDKWVDAHVCNEVCRAMMLEPLSKGLRNFPRTAENESRVSYYQILRSKLRSQTPVRPEDIIPLKKPLSMMSDDEQLEYAMRLSALLSD
;
A
#
# COMPACT_ATOMS: atom_id res chain seq x y z
N MET A 1 47.86 -14.92 63.67
CA MET A 1 46.86 -13.84 63.77
C MET A 1 46.94 -13.00 62.50
N VAL A 2 46.09 -13.31 61.52
CA VAL A 2 45.95 -12.53 60.29
C VAL A 2 44.45 -12.33 60.10
N VAL A 3 44.03 -11.07 60.11
CA VAL A 3 42.65 -10.63 60.08
C VAL A 3 42.09 -10.83 58.67
N VAL A 4 41.20 -11.81 58.51
CA VAL A 4 40.41 -11.98 57.28
C VAL A 4 39.28 -10.95 57.31
N LYS A 5 39.38 -9.93 56.45
CA LYS A 5 38.30 -8.96 56.21
C LYS A 5 37.18 -9.63 55.42
N THR A 6 36.05 -9.91 56.07
CA THR A 6 34.81 -10.31 55.43
C THR A 6 34.17 -9.12 54.70
N LYS A 7 33.98 -9.21 53.39
CA LYS A 7 33.21 -8.24 52.60
C LYS A 7 31.73 -8.30 53.00
N PRO A 8 31.02 -7.17 53.17
CA PRO A 8 29.57 -7.17 53.32
C PRO A 8 28.88 -7.54 52.01
N ALA A 9 27.77 -8.27 52.13
CA ALA A 9 26.95 -8.76 51.03
C ALA A 9 26.38 -7.62 50.18
N ALA A 10 26.40 -7.80 48.86
CA ALA A 10 25.76 -6.89 47.91
C ALA A 10 24.23 -6.88 48.09
N ALA A 11 23.63 -5.69 48.05
CA ALA A 11 22.18 -5.52 48.07
C ALA A 11 21.52 -6.24 46.88
N PRO A 12 20.30 -6.79 47.04
CA PRO A 12 19.60 -7.48 45.96
C PRO A 12 19.30 -6.50 44.80
N GLN A 13 19.65 -6.89 43.59
CA GLN A 13 19.33 -6.12 42.38
C GLN A 13 17.80 -6.00 42.21
N PRO A 14 17.29 -4.83 41.76
CA PRO A 14 15.88 -4.70 41.45
C PRO A 14 15.52 -5.62 40.27
N ARG A 15 14.40 -6.34 40.39
CA ARG A 15 13.87 -7.21 39.33
C ARG A 15 13.66 -6.39 38.04
N PRO A 16 13.95 -6.93 36.85
CA PRO A 16 13.61 -6.26 35.61
C PRO A 16 12.10 -6.02 35.54
N ALA A 17 11.72 -4.79 35.19
CA ALA A 17 10.32 -4.43 34.99
C ALA A 17 9.69 -5.34 33.92
N PRO A 18 8.42 -5.78 34.09
CA PRO A 18 7.76 -6.57 33.06
C PRO A 18 7.68 -5.76 31.77
N ALA A 19 8.02 -6.41 30.64
CA ALA A 19 7.87 -5.85 29.30
C ALA A 19 6.45 -5.29 29.12
N PRO A 20 6.28 -4.13 28.44
CA PRO A 20 4.96 -3.56 28.24
C PRO A 20 4.11 -4.56 27.45
N ARG A 21 3.00 -4.99 28.07
CA ARG A 21 1.97 -5.79 27.40
C ARG A 21 1.49 -5.01 26.18
N SER A 22 1.79 -5.48 24.97
CA SER A 22 1.20 -4.98 23.75
C SER A 22 -0.26 -5.40 23.72
N PHE A 23 -1.13 -4.56 24.26
CA PHE A 23 -2.55 -4.65 23.95
C PHE A 23 -2.71 -4.42 22.44
N PRO A 24 -3.55 -5.18 21.73
CA PRO A 24 -3.89 -4.83 20.36
C PRO A 24 -4.49 -3.42 20.42
N LYS A 25 -3.80 -2.44 19.83
CA LYS A 25 -4.34 -1.08 19.72
C LYS A 25 -5.72 -1.24 19.11
N LYS A 26 -6.78 -0.92 19.88
CA LYS A 26 -8.12 -0.75 19.33
C LYS A 26 -7.95 0.18 18.12
N TRP A 27 -8.25 -0.34 16.94
CA TRP A 27 -8.23 0.43 15.72
C TRP A 27 -9.15 1.64 15.92
N THR A 28 -8.57 2.83 15.90
CA THR A 28 -9.29 4.09 15.83
C THR A 28 -9.40 4.48 14.36
N PRO A 29 -10.62 4.65 13.83
CA PRO A 29 -10.81 5.00 12.42
C PRO A 29 -10.14 6.34 12.07
N PRO A 30 -9.79 6.57 10.80
CA PRO A 30 -9.43 7.90 10.31
C PRO A 30 -10.55 8.87 10.65
N THR A 31 -10.22 9.90 11.41
CA THR A 31 -11.17 10.90 11.90
C THR A 31 -11.82 11.66 10.75
N HIS A 32 -13.15 11.52 10.66
CA HIS A 32 -14.15 12.41 10.07
C HIS A 32 -14.25 12.53 8.53
N THR A 33 -15.26 11.85 7.96
CA THR A 33 -15.91 12.14 6.66
C THR A 33 -17.04 13.18 6.78
N HIS A 34 -17.01 14.04 7.81
CA HIS A 34 -17.90 15.19 7.88
C HIS A 34 -17.35 16.27 6.96
N GLU A 35 -18.19 16.84 6.10
CA GLU A 35 -17.87 17.97 5.21
C GLU A 35 -17.22 19.08 6.04
N ILE A 36 -15.89 19.15 6.00
CA ILE A 36 -15.15 20.25 6.58
C ILE A 36 -15.53 21.48 5.74
N PRO A 37 -15.94 22.61 6.37
CA PRO A 37 -16.25 23.83 5.63
C PRO A 37 -15.11 24.15 4.67
N GLU A 38 -15.44 24.49 3.43
CA GLU A 38 -14.42 24.76 2.41
C GLU A 38 -13.43 25.81 2.92
N HIS A 39 -13.89 26.82 3.66
CA HIS A 39 -13.06 27.88 4.25
C HIS A 39 -13.38 28.06 5.75
N LEU A 40 -12.34 28.32 6.54
CA LEU A 40 -12.39 28.71 7.95
C LEU A 40 -11.68 30.06 8.14
N SER A 41 -12.08 30.81 9.16
CA SER A 41 -11.48 32.12 9.46
C SER A 41 -9.99 32.06 9.87
N THR A 42 -9.51 30.86 10.21
CA THR A 42 -8.12 30.59 10.59
C THR A 42 -7.25 30.14 9.42
N ASP A 43 -7.81 30.00 8.22
CA ASP A 43 -7.09 29.49 7.07
C ASP A 43 -6.04 30.49 6.58
N GLU A 44 -4.84 29.98 6.31
CA GLU A 44 -3.84 30.77 5.60
C GLU A 44 -4.19 30.88 4.11
N PRO A 45 -3.77 31.96 3.43
CA PRO A 45 -3.96 32.10 2.00
C PRO A 45 -3.32 30.96 1.21
N ASP A 46 -3.95 30.58 0.11
CA ASP A 46 -3.44 29.57 -0.81
C ASP A 46 -2.06 29.97 -1.36
N VAL A 47 -1.23 28.96 -1.60
CA VAL A 47 0.15 29.17 -2.05
C VAL A 47 0.36 28.48 -3.39
N LEU A 48 0.64 29.27 -4.43
CA LEU A 48 1.02 28.75 -5.74
C LEU A 48 2.54 28.54 -5.79
N VAL A 49 2.97 27.34 -6.13
CA VAL A 49 4.39 26.94 -6.20
C VAL A 49 4.67 26.11 -7.45
N PRO A 50 5.85 26.28 -8.07
CA PRO A 50 6.33 25.32 -9.06
C PRO A 50 6.69 24.00 -8.38
N ALA A 51 6.49 22.90 -9.10
CA ALA A 51 6.79 21.56 -8.65
C ALA A 51 7.26 20.68 -9.82
N GLN A 52 7.98 19.61 -9.50
CA GLN A 52 8.24 18.51 -10.43
C GLN A 52 7.26 17.37 -10.10
N LYS A 53 6.47 16.93 -11.07
CA LYS A 53 5.68 15.71 -10.95
C LYS A 53 6.34 14.55 -11.69
N TYR A 54 6.18 13.35 -11.13
CA TYR A 54 6.72 12.11 -11.61
C TYR A 54 5.55 11.15 -11.85
N VAL A 55 5.38 10.73 -13.09
CA VAL A 55 4.35 9.77 -13.52
C VAL A 55 5.01 8.44 -13.81
N TYR A 56 4.56 7.37 -13.15
CA TYR A 56 5.13 6.05 -13.38
C TYR A 56 4.58 5.44 -14.67
N ASP A 57 5.46 5.15 -15.62
CA ASP A 57 5.13 4.39 -16.82
C ASP A 57 5.44 2.92 -16.59
N VAL A 58 4.37 2.15 -16.33
CA VAL A 58 4.50 0.73 -16.01
C VAL A 58 4.97 -0.11 -17.20
N LYS A 59 4.82 0.36 -18.45
CA LYS A 59 5.35 -0.38 -19.60
C LYS A 59 6.87 -0.34 -19.67
N THR A 60 7.46 0.76 -19.20
CA THR A 60 8.90 0.97 -19.20
C THR A 60 9.52 0.79 -17.81
N CYS A 61 8.68 0.59 -16.79
CA CYS A 61 9.06 0.55 -15.37
C CYS A 61 9.90 1.76 -14.96
N ALA A 62 9.54 2.95 -15.46
CA ALA A 62 10.31 4.17 -15.28
C ALA A 62 9.43 5.35 -14.93
N TRP A 63 9.98 6.26 -14.13
CA TRP A 63 9.34 7.54 -13.81
C TRP A 63 9.60 8.55 -14.92
N LYS A 64 8.53 9.19 -15.40
CA LYS A 64 8.58 10.30 -16.34
C LYS A 64 8.36 11.60 -15.59
N GLU A 65 9.27 12.53 -15.80
CA GLU A 65 9.23 13.86 -15.19
C GLU A 65 8.41 14.81 -16.04
N ALA A 66 7.62 15.66 -15.38
CA ALA A 66 6.94 16.79 -15.99
C ALA A 66 6.89 17.95 -15.00
N ASP A 67 6.96 19.18 -15.51
CA ASP A 67 6.78 20.37 -14.70
C ASP A 67 5.30 20.53 -14.34
N ALA A 68 5.03 21.06 -13.15
CA ALA A 68 3.68 21.30 -12.67
C ALA A 68 3.61 22.60 -11.86
N MET A 69 2.43 23.23 -11.87
CA MET A 69 2.10 24.33 -10.99
C MET A 69 1.05 23.86 -9.98
N ILE A 70 1.40 23.88 -8.70
CA ILE A 70 0.54 23.38 -7.62
C ILE A 70 0.10 24.55 -6.76
N ARG A 71 -1.21 24.69 -6.55
CA ARG A 71 -1.79 25.56 -5.55
C ARG A 71 -2.09 24.75 -4.30
N VAL A 72 -1.33 24.99 -3.23
CA VAL A 72 -1.59 24.41 -1.91
C VAL A 72 -2.71 25.19 -1.25
N LEU A 73 -3.85 24.55 -1.03
CA LEU A 73 -5.01 25.17 -0.40
C LEU A 73 -4.82 25.16 1.11
N HIS A 74 -4.97 26.32 1.75
CA HIS A 74 -4.89 26.48 3.21
C HIS A 74 -3.71 25.70 3.83
N PRO A 75 -2.45 26.08 3.57
CA PRO A 75 -1.27 25.27 3.89
C PRO A 75 -1.10 24.93 5.38
N ASN A 76 -1.78 25.65 6.28
CA ASN A 76 -1.80 25.37 7.71
C ASN A 76 -2.82 24.28 8.13
N ARG A 77 -3.68 23.80 7.24
CA ARG A 77 -4.81 22.93 7.57
C ARG A 77 -4.79 21.62 6.76
N GLY A 78 -4.60 20.51 7.46
CA GLY A 78 -4.79 19.17 6.87
C GLY A 78 -6.27 18.85 6.66
N LEU A 79 -6.56 18.08 5.61
CA LEU A 79 -7.90 17.60 5.26
C LEU A 79 -8.31 16.39 6.12
N SER A 80 -7.41 15.43 6.27
CA SER A 80 -7.65 14.20 7.02
C SER A 80 -6.33 13.55 7.43
N GLN A 81 -6.39 12.58 8.33
CA GLN A 81 -5.21 11.86 8.79
C GLN A 81 -5.55 10.38 9.04
N GLY A 82 -4.73 9.50 8.49
CA GLY A 82 -4.77 8.06 8.70
C GLY A 82 -3.70 7.60 9.68
N THR A 83 -3.38 6.30 9.63
CA THR A 83 -2.35 5.71 10.50
C THR A 83 -0.97 6.26 10.17
N MET A 84 -0.62 6.28 8.87
CA MET A 84 0.72 6.69 8.41
C MET A 84 0.72 8.01 7.64
N ARG A 85 -0.43 8.42 7.13
CA ARG A 85 -0.56 9.55 6.21
C ARG A 85 -1.35 10.71 6.79
N VAL A 86 -1.00 11.91 6.36
CA VAL A 86 -1.82 13.11 6.45
C VAL A 86 -2.15 13.58 5.03
N CYS A 87 -3.36 14.11 4.85
CA CYS A 87 -3.85 14.58 3.57
C CYS A 87 -3.97 16.11 3.56
N PHE A 88 -3.58 16.76 2.47
CA PHE A 88 -3.81 18.19 2.23
C PHE A 88 -4.54 18.39 0.91
N ALA A 89 -5.41 19.40 0.85
CA ALA A 89 -6.11 19.76 -0.37
C ALA A 89 -5.21 20.61 -1.27
N LEU A 90 -5.18 20.29 -2.56
CA LEU A 90 -4.39 20.99 -3.57
C LEU A 90 -5.25 21.28 -4.81
N GLU A 91 -4.80 22.21 -5.64
CA GLU A 91 -5.18 22.27 -7.05
C GLU A 91 -3.93 22.12 -7.93
N GLU A 92 -4.02 21.26 -8.94
CA GLU A 92 -3.06 21.26 -10.05
C GLU A 92 -3.56 22.21 -11.15
N LEU A 93 -2.67 23.06 -11.65
CA LEU A 93 -2.95 23.97 -12.75
C LEU A 93 -2.30 23.46 -14.04
N ASP A 94 -3.08 23.40 -15.12
CA ASP A 94 -2.55 23.13 -16.45
C ASP A 94 -2.12 24.42 -17.18
N GLU A 95 -1.58 24.27 -18.39
CA GLU A 95 -1.13 25.38 -19.24
C GLU A 95 -2.25 26.35 -19.64
N THR A 96 -3.51 25.91 -19.57
CA THR A 96 -4.70 26.73 -19.86
C THR A 96 -5.22 27.47 -18.62
N GLY A 97 -4.68 27.15 -17.44
CA GLY A 97 -5.17 27.64 -16.15
C GLY A 97 -6.38 26.86 -15.61
N PHE A 98 -6.75 25.73 -16.24
CA PHE A 98 -7.73 24.81 -15.67
C PHE A 98 -7.22 24.23 -14.37
N ARG A 99 -8.14 23.99 -13.42
CA ARG A 99 -7.81 23.59 -12.05
C ARG A 99 -8.41 22.22 -11.75
N SER A 100 -7.54 21.25 -11.48
CA SER A 100 -7.93 19.92 -11.02
C SER A 100 -7.86 19.87 -9.50
N GLN A 101 -8.94 19.42 -8.84
CA GLN A 101 -8.98 19.25 -7.39
C GLN A 101 -8.23 17.97 -6.99
N MET A 102 -7.15 18.13 -6.24
CA MET A 102 -6.24 17.05 -5.88
C MET A 102 -6.11 16.92 -4.35
N VAL A 103 -5.54 15.81 -3.92
CA VAL A 103 -5.13 15.55 -2.54
C VAL A 103 -3.65 15.18 -2.54
N ALA A 104 -2.86 15.86 -1.71
CA ALA A 104 -1.52 15.42 -1.36
C ALA A 104 -1.57 14.49 -0.16
N LYS A 105 -0.86 13.36 -0.24
CA LYS A 105 -0.64 12.44 0.87
C LYS A 105 0.82 12.47 1.29
N MET A 106 1.03 12.81 2.56
CA MET A 106 2.35 12.95 3.15
C MET A 106 2.51 11.97 4.30
N PHE A 107 3.70 11.44 4.54
CA PHE A 107 3.94 10.68 5.77
C PHE A 107 3.80 11.61 6.98
N ARG A 108 3.19 11.12 8.06
CA ARG A 108 3.05 11.89 9.30
C ARG A 108 4.41 12.13 9.96
N HIS A 109 4.51 13.20 10.73
CA HIS A 109 5.73 13.58 11.47
C HIS A 109 6.20 12.55 12.51
N ASP A 110 5.34 11.65 12.96
CA ASP A 110 5.70 10.56 13.86
C ASP A 110 6.33 9.35 13.14
N ILE A 111 6.35 9.34 11.81
CA ILE A 111 7.07 8.37 11.01
C ILE A 111 8.52 8.84 10.87
N SER A 112 9.45 8.10 11.50
CA SER A 112 10.86 8.46 11.50
C SER A 112 11.53 8.12 10.17
N ARG A 113 12.48 8.96 9.74
CA ARG A 113 13.41 8.70 8.61
C ARG A 113 12.73 8.49 7.26
N VAL A 114 11.66 9.23 7.01
CA VAL A 114 11.05 9.29 5.68
C VAL A 114 12.06 9.87 4.69
N VAL A 115 12.32 9.15 3.61
CA VAL A 115 13.22 9.53 2.51
C VAL A 115 12.45 9.64 1.20
N GLU A 116 13.08 10.13 0.14
CA GLU A 116 12.38 10.30 -1.13
C GLU A 116 11.85 8.99 -1.70
N SER A 117 12.65 7.93 -1.65
CA SER A 117 12.27 6.61 -2.20
C SER A 117 10.99 6.06 -1.59
N ASP A 118 10.63 6.46 -0.37
CA ASP A 118 9.39 6.01 0.26
C ASP A 118 8.16 6.53 -0.50
N TYR A 119 8.20 7.78 -1.00
CA TYR A 119 7.10 8.34 -1.80
C TYR A 119 7.01 7.69 -3.18
N PHE A 120 8.15 7.46 -3.83
CA PHE A 120 8.20 6.76 -5.11
C PHE A 120 7.68 5.32 -4.99
N ASN A 121 8.08 4.58 -3.96
CA ASN A 121 7.59 3.21 -3.73
C ASN A 121 6.06 3.16 -3.59
N GLU A 122 5.45 4.18 -2.99
CA GLU A 122 4.02 4.23 -2.73
C GLU A 122 3.23 4.60 -4.00
N GLY A 123 3.74 5.57 -4.78
CA GLY A 123 3.18 5.87 -6.09
C GLY A 123 3.29 4.67 -7.05
N GLU A 124 4.43 3.99 -7.06
CA GLU A 124 4.64 2.76 -7.85
C GLU A 124 3.65 1.66 -7.45
N ALA A 125 3.48 1.41 -6.14
CA ALA A 125 2.55 0.40 -5.64
C ALA A 125 1.11 0.67 -6.10
N GLN A 126 0.64 1.92 -6.03
CA GLN A 126 -0.71 2.28 -6.49
C GLN A 126 -0.87 2.12 -8.02
N CYS A 127 0.14 2.51 -8.81
CA CYS A 127 0.13 2.29 -10.26
C CYS A 127 0.10 0.79 -10.64
N ILE A 128 0.88 -0.05 -9.95
CA ILE A 128 0.85 -1.51 -10.12
C ILE A 128 -0.54 -2.07 -9.82
N CYS A 129 -1.17 -1.61 -8.73
CA CYS A 129 -2.53 -2.01 -8.37
C CYS A 129 -3.56 -1.65 -9.44
N GLY A 130 -3.41 -0.51 -10.12
CA GLY A 130 -4.25 -0.12 -11.25
C GLY A 130 -4.24 -1.15 -12.38
N ILE A 131 -3.06 -1.65 -12.76
CA ILE A 131 -2.93 -2.67 -13.82
C ILE A 131 -3.48 -4.01 -13.39
N LEU A 132 -3.23 -4.41 -12.14
CA LEU A 132 -3.81 -5.64 -11.60
C LEU A 132 -5.34 -5.56 -11.61
N ALA A 133 -5.91 -4.39 -11.30
CA ALA A 133 -7.34 -4.16 -11.36
C ALA A 133 -7.88 -4.25 -12.79
N GLU A 134 -7.16 -3.71 -13.78
CA GLU A 134 -7.51 -3.89 -15.19
C GLU A 134 -7.52 -5.37 -15.60
N LYS A 135 -6.50 -6.14 -15.21
CA LYS A 135 -6.44 -7.59 -15.44
C LYS A 135 -7.64 -8.30 -14.79
N PHE A 136 -7.89 -8.02 -13.52
CA PHE A 136 -9.02 -8.55 -12.75
C PHE A 136 -10.36 -8.28 -13.45
N ASN A 137 -10.56 -7.05 -13.92
CA ASN A 137 -11.76 -6.63 -14.63
C ASN A 137 -11.93 -7.26 -16.02
N ARG A 138 -10.90 -7.89 -16.58
CA ARG A 138 -10.95 -8.60 -17.87
C ARG A 138 -11.18 -10.10 -17.72
N VAL A 139 -11.02 -10.67 -16.53
CA VAL A 139 -11.30 -12.09 -16.27
C VAL A 139 -12.75 -12.40 -16.65
N GLN A 140 -12.96 -13.47 -17.40
CA GLN A 140 -14.31 -13.88 -17.80
C GLN A 140 -15.09 -14.41 -16.59
N VAL A 141 -16.37 -14.07 -16.52
CA VAL A 141 -17.30 -14.54 -15.49
C VAL A 141 -18.56 -15.10 -16.16
N PRO A 142 -19.32 -15.98 -15.48
CA PRO A 142 -20.57 -16.52 -16.01
C PRO A 142 -21.51 -15.44 -16.53
N ALA A 143 -22.21 -15.74 -17.63
CA ALA A 143 -23.18 -14.84 -18.23
C ALA A 143 -24.23 -14.40 -17.20
N GLY A 144 -24.48 -13.08 -17.12
CA GLY A 144 -25.42 -12.48 -16.17
C GLY A 144 -24.88 -12.24 -14.76
N PHE A 145 -23.64 -12.67 -14.43
CA PHE A 145 -23.02 -12.34 -13.15
C PHE A 145 -22.64 -10.85 -13.11
N GLN A 146 -23.30 -10.09 -12.24
CA GLN A 146 -22.97 -8.68 -12.02
C GLN A 146 -21.83 -8.56 -11.00
N ARG A 147 -20.60 -8.40 -11.49
CA ARG A 147 -19.47 -8.03 -10.63
C ARG A 147 -19.34 -6.51 -10.50
N HIS A 148 -18.79 -6.07 -9.39
CA HIS A 148 -18.31 -4.71 -9.25
C HIS A 148 -16.99 -4.53 -10.01
N VAL A 149 -16.82 -3.39 -10.68
CA VAL A 149 -15.57 -3.03 -11.35
C VAL A 149 -14.64 -2.42 -10.31
N VAL A 150 -13.43 -2.95 -10.19
CA VAL A 150 -12.43 -2.40 -9.28
C VAL A 150 -11.55 -1.43 -10.05
N SER A 151 -11.39 -0.20 -9.58
CA SER A 151 -10.48 0.77 -10.18
C SER A 151 -9.64 1.46 -9.11
N PHE A 152 -8.40 1.80 -9.43
CA PHE A 152 -7.55 2.62 -8.57
C PHE A 152 -7.42 4.01 -9.16
N LEU A 153 -7.36 5.02 -8.29
CA LEU A 153 -7.00 6.36 -8.71
C LEU A 153 -5.60 6.38 -9.32
N GLN A 154 -5.46 7.10 -10.42
CA GLN A 154 -4.14 7.50 -10.89
C GLN A 154 -3.52 8.45 -9.88
N CYS A 155 -2.22 8.28 -9.67
CA CYS A 155 -1.44 9.14 -8.78
C CYS A 155 -0.11 9.53 -9.42
N GLU A 156 0.41 10.67 -8.98
CA GLU A 156 1.78 11.11 -9.25
C GLU A 156 2.58 11.17 -7.95
N THR A 157 3.90 11.05 -8.05
CA THR A 157 4.78 11.53 -6.99
C THR A 157 5.17 12.97 -7.33
N VAL A 158 5.13 13.88 -6.37
CA VAL A 158 5.42 15.30 -6.59
C VAL A 158 6.51 15.77 -5.65
N ARG A 159 7.47 16.54 -6.18
CA ARG A 159 8.52 17.22 -5.42
C ARG A 159 8.37 18.72 -5.57
N ILE A 160 8.33 19.42 -4.44
CA ILE A 160 8.56 20.87 -4.36
C ILE A 160 9.90 21.08 -3.68
N LYS A 161 10.83 21.73 -4.37
CA LYS A 161 12.12 22.04 -3.75
C LYS A 161 11.92 23.05 -2.63
N LEU A 162 12.58 22.86 -1.49
CA LEU A 162 12.38 23.76 -0.35
C LEU A 162 12.70 25.22 -0.71
N ARG A 163 13.69 25.45 -1.58
CA ARG A 163 14.07 26.77 -2.10
C ARG A 163 12.99 27.44 -2.95
N GLU A 164 12.09 26.67 -3.55
CA GLU A 164 10.98 27.16 -4.38
C GLU A 164 9.73 27.47 -3.54
N ALA A 165 9.65 26.94 -2.32
CA ALA A 165 8.64 27.35 -1.36
C ALA A 165 8.85 28.82 -0.93
N PRO A 166 7.77 29.60 -0.70
CA PRO A 166 7.93 31.00 -0.29
C PRO A 166 8.69 31.12 1.02
N ALA A 167 9.49 32.19 1.17
CA ALA A 167 10.39 32.39 2.33
C ALA A 167 9.69 32.24 3.69
N ALA A 168 8.43 32.68 3.80
CA ALA A 168 7.63 32.54 5.02
C ALA A 168 7.36 31.08 5.45
N TYR A 169 7.48 30.12 4.54
CA TYR A 169 7.22 28.70 4.77
C TYR A 169 8.50 27.86 4.90
N GLN A 170 9.66 28.38 4.47
CA GLN A 170 10.93 27.63 4.46
C GLN A 170 11.41 27.20 5.85
N HIS A 171 10.97 27.87 6.92
CA HIS A 171 11.30 27.52 8.30
C HIS A 171 10.10 27.11 9.16
N LYS A 172 8.90 26.96 8.56
CA LYS A 172 7.73 26.51 9.32
C LYS A 172 7.89 25.07 9.81
N ARG A 173 7.42 24.83 11.02
CA ARG A 173 7.42 23.52 11.69
C ARG A 173 6.06 22.82 11.67
N LEU A 174 5.03 23.47 11.15
CA LEU A 174 3.67 22.97 11.04
C LEU A 174 3.10 23.28 9.66
N GLY A 175 2.05 22.57 9.27
CA GLY A 175 1.40 22.71 7.97
C GLY A 175 2.14 21.98 6.83
N PHE A 176 1.61 22.09 5.63
CA PHE A 176 2.06 21.39 4.42
C PHE A 176 3.58 21.49 4.18
N PHE A 177 4.13 22.70 4.21
CA PHE A 177 5.56 22.94 3.95
C PHE A 177 6.52 22.50 5.07
N SER A 178 5.98 22.00 6.19
CA SER A 178 6.80 21.40 7.26
C SER A 178 7.18 19.95 6.99
N TYR A 179 6.43 19.25 6.13
CA TYR A 179 6.68 17.85 5.78
C TYR A 179 7.82 17.78 4.77
N ARG A 180 8.97 17.28 5.22
CA ARG A 180 10.20 17.22 4.44
C ARG A 180 10.82 15.84 4.58
N THR A 181 11.41 15.35 3.50
CA THR A 181 12.21 14.14 3.54
C THR A 181 13.51 14.39 4.29
N THR A 182 14.08 13.33 4.86
CA THR A 182 15.29 13.42 5.68
C THR A 182 16.58 13.42 4.88
N ASP A 183 16.54 12.97 3.63
CA ASP A 183 17.68 12.86 2.72
C ASP A 183 17.85 14.11 1.85
N SER A 184 16.79 14.64 1.25
CA SER A 184 16.86 15.85 0.40
C SER A 184 16.38 17.14 1.08
N ALA A 185 15.65 17.04 2.19
CA ALA A 185 14.97 18.15 2.86
C ALA A 185 13.88 18.85 2.00
N ASP A 186 13.55 18.28 0.84
CA ASP A 186 12.50 18.76 -0.04
C ASP A 186 11.12 18.26 0.42
N ILE A 187 10.07 18.89 -0.10
CA ILE A 187 8.68 18.50 0.19
C ILE A 187 8.26 17.49 -0.87
N LEU A 188 8.07 16.23 -0.47
CA LEU A 188 7.56 15.17 -1.33
C LEU A 188 6.22 14.64 -0.84
N PHE A 189 5.37 14.24 -1.77
CA PHE A 189 4.06 13.66 -1.52
C PHE A 189 3.57 12.87 -2.72
N THR A 190 2.68 11.90 -2.48
CA THR A 190 1.87 11.34 -3.56
C THR A 190 0.63 12.22 -3.76
N MET A 191 0.29 12.49 -5.01
CA MET A 191 -0.82 13.35 -5.40
C MET A 191 -1.84 12.54 -6.20
N GLU A 192 -3.12 12.73 -5.92
CA GLU A 192 -4.20 12.05 -6.64
C GLU A 192 -5.48 12.89 -6.68
N PRO A 193 -6.44 12.59 -7.55
CA PRO A 193 -7.73 13.28 -7.60
C PRO A 193 -8.48 13.21 -6.26
N ARG A 194 -9.08 14.33 -5.86
CA ARG A 194 -9.88 14.39 -4.63
C ARG A 194 -11.17 13.59 -4.80
N LEU A 195 -11.38 12.57 -3.98
CA LEU A 195 -12.63 11.82 -3.92
C LEU A 195 -13.72 12.59 -3.17
N THR A 196 -14.91 12.62 -3.77
CA THR A 196 -16.13 13.14 -3.13
C THR A 196 -17.04 11.97 -2.76
N GLY A 197 -17.36 11.84 -1.48
CA GLY A 197 -18.30 10.83 -0.98
C GLY A 197 -17.83 10.15 0.29
N ASN A 198 -18.50 9.06 0.66
CA ASN A 198 -18.20 8.32 1.88
C ASN A 198 -16.95 7.45 1.69
N PHE A 199 -15.80 7.96 2.13
CA PHE A 199 -14.56 7.19 2.16
C PHE A 199 -14.72 5.99 3.10
N THR A 200 -14.39 4.81 2.61
CA THR A 200 -14.58 3.57 3.36
C THR A 200 -13.38 2.64 3.22
N LYS A 201 -12.92 2.11 4.35
CA LYS A 201 -11.93 1.03 4.42
C LYS A 201 -12.66 -0.31 4.39
N TYR A 202 -12.24 -1.20 3.48
CA TYR A 202 -12.85 -2.52 3.30
C TYR A 202 -12.01 -3.60 3.98
N THR A 203 -10.70 -3.53 3.78
CA THR A 203 -9.73 -4.48 4.33
C THR A 203 -8.56 -3.71 4.94
N ASN A 204 -7.78 -4.37 5.81
CA ASN A 204 -6.49 -3.84 6.23
C ASN A 204 -5.32 -4.60 5.59
N ASN A 205 -4.09 -4.25 5.93
CA ASN A 205 -2.88 -4.95 5.51
C ASN A 205 -2.51 -6.17 6.37
N PHE A 206 -3.41 -6.68 7.23
CA PHE A 206 -3.12 -7.79 8.16
C PHE A 206 -4.29 -8.76 8.33
N GLY A 207 -5.09 -8.94 7.28
CA GLY A 207 -6.15 -9.96 7.20
C GLY A 207 -7.51 -9.58 7.80
N ASN A 208 -7.68 -8.36 8.32
CA ASN A 208 -8.99 -7.92 8.81
C ASN A 208 -9.88 -7.44 7.66
N VAL A 209 -11.16 -7.82 7.76
CA VAL A 209 -12.24 -7.40 6.88
C VAL A 209 -13.25 -6.57 7.68
N TYR A 210 -13.64 -5.41 7.17
CA TYR A 210 -14.57 -4.49 7.83
C TYR A 210 -15.97 -4.58 7.21
N ASP A 211 -16.80 -5.49 7.72
CA ASP A 211 -18.18 -5.64 7.27
C ASP A 211 -19.08 -4.53 7.85
N GLY A 212 -19.94 -3.95 7.01
CA GLY A 212 -20.87 -2.89 7.38
C GLY A 212 -20.30 -1.47 7.45
N PHE A 213 -21.16 -0.52 7.84
CA PHE A 213 -20.81 0.89 8.05
C PHE A 213 -20.74 1.21 9.54
N GLU A 214 -19.93 2.22 9.90
CA GLU A 214 -19.88 2.77 11.26
C GLU A 214 -21.22 3.38 11.70
N LYS A 215 -22.01 3.89 10.74
CA LYS A 215 -23.34 4.45 10.95
C LYS A 215 -24.32 3.75 10.01
N ARG A 216 -25.55 3.47 10.47
CA ARG A 216 -26.60 2.92 9.60
C ARG A 216 -26.78 3.82 8.37
N ARG A 217 -26.80 3.20 7.20
CA ARG A 217 -27.02 3.89 5.92
C ARG A 217 -28.30 3.36 5.28
N SER A 218 -28.64 3.88 4.12
CA SER A 218 -29.75 3.31 3.35
C SER A 218 -29.41 1.87 2.95
N LEU A 219 -30.46 1.04 2.78
CA LEU A 219 -30.30 -0.35 2.34
C LEU A 219 -29.54 -0.45 1.01
N GLU A 220 -29.73 0.51 0.11
CA GLU A 220 -29.04 0.54 -1.19
C GLU A 220 -27.55 0.88 -1.07
N GLU A 221 -27.18 1.78 -0.16
CA GLU A 221 -25.76 2.05 0.15
C GLU A 221 -25.08 0.82 0.78
N GLU A 222 -25.78 0.11 1.67
CA GLU A 222 -25.30 -1.14 2.28
C GLU A 222 -25.08 -2.23 1.24
N LYS A 223 -26.05 -2.46 0.35
CA LYS A 223 -25.89 -3.40 -0.77
C LYS A 223 -24.76 -3.00 -1.70
N LYS A 224 -24.62 -1.70 -2.02
CA LYS A 224 -23.53 -1.21 -2.86
C LYS A 224 -22.18 -1.49 -2.19
N ARG A 225 -22.01 -1.09 -0.93
CA ARG A 225 -20.79 -1.35 -0.15
C ARG A 225 -20.46 -2.84 -0.11
N HIS A 226 -21.46 -3.69 0.15
CA HIS A 226 -21.24 -5.14 0.21
C HIS A 226 -20.75 -5.70 -1.14
N ARG A 227 -21.30 -5.24 -2.27
CA ARG A 227 -20.80 -5.62 -3.60
C ARG A 227 -19.35 -5.20 -3.83
N VAL A 228 -18.98 -3.99 -3.41
CA VAL A 228 -17.57 -3.55 -3.46
C VAL A 228 -16.71 -4.46 -2.58
N LEU A 229 -17.14 -4.72 -1.35
CA LEU A 229 -16.42 -5.59 -0.41
C LEU A 229 -16.14 -6.98 -1.00
N MET A 230 -17.14 -7.61 -1.60
CA MET A 230 -16.97 -8.91 -2.25
C MET A 230 -15.96 -8.85 -3.41
N ALA A 231 -15.98 -7.78 -4.20
CA ALA A 231 -15.05 -7.60 -5.30
C ALA A 231 -13.61 -7.34 -4.83
N VAL A 232 -13.39 -6.53 -3.79
CA VAL A 232 -12.04 -6.22 -3.29
C VAL A 232 -11.38 -7.40 -2.56
N GLU A 233 -12.16 -8.21 -1.85
CA GLU A 233 -11.69 -9.48 -1.29
C GLU A 233 -11.29 -10.48 -2.40
N ALA A 234 -12.12 -10.59 -3.44
CA ALA A 234 -11.80 -11.43 -4.60
C ALA A 234 -10.62 -10.89 -5.41
N PHE A 235 -10.44 -9.57 -5.47
CA PHE A 235 -9.30 -8.92 -6.09
C PHE A 235 -8.01 -9.26 -5.35
N SER A 236 -7.98 -9.17 -4.03
CA SER A 236 -6.82 -9.58 -3.22
C SER A 236 -6.45 -11.05 -3.51
N HIS A 237 -7.45 -11.94 -3.51
CA HIS A 237 -7.25 -13.35 -3.87
C HIS A 237 -6.69 -13.53 -5.28
N PHE A 238 -7.27 -12.83 -6.26
CA PHE A 238 -6.80 -12.85 -7.64
C PHE A 238 -5.33 -12.42 -7.75
N THR A 239 -4.91 -11.35 -7.06
CA THR A 239 -3.52 -10.88 -7.12
C THR A 239 -2.53 -11.90 -6.56
N LEU A 240 -2.93 -12.64 -5.52
CA LEU A 240 -2.13 -13.73 -4.98
C LEU A 240 -2.00 -14.89 -5.98
N VAL A 241 -3.09 -15.29 -6.64
CA VAL A 241 -3.07 -16.37 -7.63
C VAL A 241 -2.30 -15.98 -8.89
N GLU A 242 -2.58 -14.80 -9.43
CA GLU A 242 -1.96 -14.26 -10.66
C GLU A 242 -0.43 -14.13 -10.48
N SER A 243 0.04 -13.70 -9.31
CA SER A 243 1.47 -13.59 -9.01
C SER A 243 2.14 -14.94 -8.66
N GLY A 244 1.41 -16.05 -8.80
CA GLY A 244 1.82 -17.38 -8.34
C GLY A 244 2.04 -17.48 -6.84
N GLY A 245 1.59 -16.50 -6.05
CA GLY A 245 1.75 -16.35 -4.60
C GLY A 245 2.84 -15.38 -4.17
N SER A 246 3.58 -14.77 -5.09
CA SER A 246 4.73 -13.90 -4.76
C SER A 246 4.33 -12.51 -4.25
N MET A 247 3.08 -12.10 -4.48
CA MET A 247 2.59 -10.77 -4.17
C MET A 247 1.11 -10.82 -3.77
N LEU A 248 0.71 -9.98 -2.82
CA LEU A 248 -0.67 -9.78 -2.40
C LEU A 248 -0.99 -8.29 -2.32
N VAL A 249 -2.05 -7.86 -3.00
CA VAL A 249 -2.62 -6.53 -2.79
C VAL A 249 -3.65 -6.59 -1.65
N CYS A 250 -3.58 -5.64 -0.72
CA CYS A 250 -4.44 -5.53 0.45
C CYS A 250 -4.62 -4.05 0.85
N ASP A 251 -5.14 -3.79 2.06
CA ASP A 251 -5.45 -2.44 2.57
C ASP A 251 -6.41 -1.64 1.66
N LEU A 252 -7.46 -2.30 1.17
CA LEU A 252 -8.32 -1.76 0.12
C LEU A 252 -9.34 -0.77 0.72
N GLN A 253 -9.30 0.46 0.21
CA GLN A 253 -10.07 1.60 0.71
C GLN A 253 -10.35 2.61 -0.41
N GLY A 254 -11.42 3.41 -0.26
CA GLY A 254 -11.76 4.43 -1.23
C GLY A 254 -13.22 4.85 -1.18
N VAL A 255 -13.73 5.37 -2.28
CA VAL A 255 -15.13 5.82 -2.42
C VAL A 255 -15.78 5.05 -3.56
N ASN A 256 -16.73 4.19 -3.22
CA ASN A 256 -17.47 3.39 -4.20
C ASN A 256 -16.52 2.57 -5.09
N ASP A 257 -16.46 2.96 -6.37
CA ASP A 257 -15.82 2.24 -7.46
C ASP A 257 -14.32 2.63 -7.60
N PHE A 258 -13.90 3.67 -6.86
CA PHE A 258 -12.55 4.23 -6.89
C PHE A 258 -11.82 3.93 -5.58
N LEU A 259 -10.81 3.08 -5.69
CA LEU A 259 -9.88 2.73 -4.62
C LEU A 259 -8.61 3.58 -4.67
N THR A 260 -7.94 3.65 -3.53
CA THR A 260 -6.69 4.41 -3.40
C THR A 260 -5.90 3.92 -2.18
N ASP A 261 -4.61 4.27 -2.11
CA ASP A 261 -3.72 3.96 -0.98
C ASP A 261 -3.69 2.45 -0.65
N PRO A 262 -3.50 1.56 -1.65
CA PRO A 262 -3.39 0.13 -1.38
C PRO A 262 -2.04 -0.20 -0.74
N GLN A 263 -1.97 -1.36 -0.10
CA GLN A 263 -0.70 -1.96 0.31
C GLN A 263 -0.41 -3.20 -0.51
N ILE A 264 0.85 -3.38 -0.90
CA ILE A 264 1.36 -4.61 -1.50
C ILE A 264 2.28 -5.33 -0.51
N HIS A 265 2.03 -6.61 -0.27
CA HIS A 265 2.99 -7.50 0.39
C HIS A 265 3.74 -8.30 -0.67
N THR A 266 5.06 -8.42 -0.54
CA THR A 266 5.90 -9.25 -1.40
C THR A 266 6.53 -10.39 -0.61
N GLU A 267 6.79 -11.54 -1.25
CA GLU A 267 7.42 -12.71 -0.60
C GLU A 267 8.72 -12.36 0.17
N ASP A 268 9.51 -11.42 -0.35
CA ASP A 268 10.78 -10.99 0.25
C ASP A 268 10.66 -9.80 1.22
N GLY A 269 9.47 -9.21 1.35
CA GLY A 269 9.19 -8.05 2.20
C GLY A 269 9.92 -6.77 1.80
N LYS A 270 10.37 -6.64 0.55
CA LYS A 270 11.12 -5.48 0.06
C LYS A 270 10.32 -4.62 -0.91
N GLY A 271 10.53 -3.31 -0.82
CA GLY A 271 9.92 -2.32 -1.71
C GLY A 271 8.41 -2.15 -1.49
N LEU A 272 7.78 -1.33 -2.35
CA LEU A 272 6.33 -1.13 -2.44
C LEU A 272 5.66 -0.63 -1.13
N GLY A 273 6.38 0.20 -0.39
CA GLY A 273 5.86 0.98 0.73
C GLY A 273 6.26 0.45 2.10
N MET A 274 6.12 1.31 3.11
CA MET A 274 6.55 1.01 4.48
C MET A 274 5.63 -0.01 5.19
N GLY A 275 4.43 -0.24 4.66
CA GLY A 275 3.48 -1.21 5.21
C GLY A 275 3.62 -2.61 4.62
N ASN A 276 4.64 -2.90 3.81
CA ASN A 276 4.94 -4.23 3.30
C ASN A 276 5.44 -5.12 4.46
N MET A 277 4.58 -6.03 4.90
CA MET A 277 4.86 -6.99 5.98
C MET A 277 5.35 -8.34 5.45
N GLY A 278 5.68 -8.37 4.15
CA GLY A 278 6.14 -9.53 3.42
C GLY A 278 5.30 -10.78 3.64
N GLN A 279 5.99 -11.90 3.89
CA GLN A 279 5.35 -13.20 4.08
C GLN A 279 4.32 -13.22 5.21
N GLU A 280 4.60 -12.53 6.32
CA GLU A 280 3.70 -12.53 7.47
C GLU A 280 2.35 -11.90 7.11
N GLY A 281 2.37 -10.78 6.37
CA GLY A 281 1.15 -10.13 5.89
C GLY A 281 0.34 -11.02 4.94
N ILE A 282 1.03 -11.76 4.07
CA ILE A 282 0.39 -12.73 3.17
C ILE A 282 -0.26 -13.86 3.96
N ASP A 283 0.45 -14.47 4.90
CA ASP A 283 -0.05 -15.58 5.71
C ASP A 283 -1.30 -15.18 6.49
N LYS A 284 -1.29 -14.00 7.11
CA LYS A 284 -2.45 -13.47 7.85
C LYS A 284 -3.67 -13.27 6.98
N TRP A 285 -3.48 -12.76 5.77
CA TRP A 285 -4.60 -12.61 4.83
C TRP A 285 -5.12 -13.97 4.37
N VAL A 286 -4.23 -14.91 4.04
CA VAL A 286 -4.62 -16.26 3.60
C VAL A 286 -5.39 -17.02 4.69
N ASP A 287 -4.96 -16.90 5.95
CA ASP A 287 -5.64 -17.51 7.11
C ASP A 287 -7.06 -16.95 7.32
N ALA A 288 -7.25 -15.67 7.04
CA ALA A 288 -8.53 -14.97 7.25
C ALA A 288 -9.48 -15.07 6.05
N HIS A 289 -8.96 -15.24 4.83
CA HIS A 289 -9.74 -15.15 3.60
C HIS A 289 -10.75 -16.29 3.45
N VAL A 290 -11.97 -15.94 3.09
CA VAL A 290 -13.04 -16.88 2.74
C VAL A 290 -13.57 -16.54 1.36
N CYS A 291 -13.40 -17.47 0.41
CA CYS A 291 -13.88 -17.27 -0.96
C CYS A 291 -15.37 -16.90 -1.00
N ASN A 292 -15.67 -15.77 -1.63
CA ASN A 292 -17.01 -15.28 -1.84
C ASN A 292 -17.55 -15.63 -3.24
N GLU A 293 -18.70 -15.06 -3.59
CA GLU A 293 -19.36 -15.29 -4.89
C GLU A 293 -18.55 -14.80 -6.09
N VAL A 294 -17.80 -13.71 -5.94
CA VAL A 294 -16.93 -13.18 -7.00
C VAL A 294 -15.73 -14.11 -7.22
N CYS A 295 -15.12 -14.62 -6.14
CA CYS A 295 -14.07 -15.64 -6.23
C CYS A 295 -14.55 -16.86 -7.03
N ARG A 296 -15.75 -17.35 -6.72
CA ARG A 296 -16.36 -18.52 -7.40
C ARG A 296 -16.69 -18.23 -8.85
N ALA A 297 -17.24 -17.06 -9.14
CA ALA A 297 -17.55 -16.63 -10.51
C ALA A 297 -16.29 -16.53 -11.38
N MET A 298 -15.13 -16.21 -10.78
CA MET A 298 -13.84 -16.18 -11.45
C MET A 298 -13.11 -17.52 -11.44
N MET A 299 -13.75 -18.59 -10.94
CA MET A 299 -13.16 -19.93 -10.81
C MET A 299 -11.87 -19.97 -9.97
N LEU A 300 -11.70 -19.04 -9.01
CA LEU A 300 -10.58 -19.08 -8.08
C LEU A 300 -10.75 -20.25 -7.10
N GLU A 301 -9.75 -21.13 -7.05
CA GLU A 301 -9.77 -22.25 -6.12
C GLU A 301 -9.66 -21.76 -4.67
N PRO A 302 -10.44 -22.31 -3.73
CA PRO A 302 -10.26 -21.99 -2.31
C PRO A 302 -8.87 -22.40 -1.81
N LEU A 303 -8.15 -21.44 -1.23
CA LEU A 303 -6.80 -21.63 -0.69
C LEU A 303 -6.75 -22.72 0.40
N SER A 304 -7.80 -22.83 1.21
CA SER A 304 -7.91 -23.78 2.32
C SER A 304 -8.23 -25.24 1.92
N LYS A 305 -8.71 -25.50 0.68
CA LYS A 305 -9.14 -26.86 0.29
C LYS A 305 -7.99 -27.83 0.02
N GLY A 306 -6.75 -27.35 -0.15
CA GLY A 306 -5.56 -28.22 -0.28
C GLY A 306 -5.06 -28.82 1.04
N LEU A 307 -5.60 -28.40 2.19
CA LEU A 307 -4.98 -28.59 3.51
C LEU A 307 -5.71 -29.53 4.46
N ARG A 308 -6.95 -29.96 4.20
CA ARG A 308 -7.60 -30.94 5.10
C ARG A 308 -6.86 -32.29 5.12
N ASN A 309 -5.96 -32.53 4.17
CA ASN A 309 -5.23 -33.77 4.01
C ASN A 309 -3.74 -33.70 4.43
N PHE A 310 -3.24 -32.55 4.93
CA PHE A 310 -1.88 -32.46 5.47
C PHE A 310 -1.91 -32.50 6.99
N PRO A 311 -1.46 -33.59 7.64
CA PRO A 311 -1.39 -33.65 9.09
C PRO A 311 -0.33 -32.66 9.59
N ARG A 312 -0.77 -31.67 10.39
CA ARG A 312 0.11 -30.81 11.19
C ARG A 312 0.76 -31.65 12.30
N THR A 313 1.94 -32.19 12.03
CA THR A 313 2.81 -32.78 13.04
C THR A 313 3.94 -31.79 13.35
N ALA A 314 4.49 -31.84 14.57
CA ALA A 314 5.62 -31.00 14.98
C ALA A 314 6.87 -31.18 14.08
N GLU A 315 6.96 -32.31 13.37
CA GLU A 315 8.01 -32.59 12.38
C GLU A 315 7.72 -31.93 11.01
N ASN A 316 6.46 -31.82 10.59
CA ASN A 316 6.07 -31.21 9.31
C ASN A 316 6.14 -29.67 9.33
N GLU A 317 5.94 -29.05 10.50
CA GLU A 317 6.17 -27.60 10.68
C GLU A 317 7.64 -27.20 10.40
N SER A 318 8.58 -28.15 10.48
CA SER A 318 10.00 -27.89 10.33
C SER A 318 10.55 -28.01 8.90
N ARG A 319 9.81 -28.62 7.94
CA ARG A 319 10.37 -29.00 6.63
C ARG A 319 9.78 -28.29 5.42
N VAL A 320 8.51 -27.86 5.45
CA VAL A 320 7.90 -27.08 4.37
C VAL A 320 6.87 -26.12 4.96
N SER A 321 7.11 -24.81 4.83
CA SER A 321 6.14 -23.79 5.26
C SER A 321 4.83 -23.94 4.45
N TYR A 322 3.68 -23.74 5.09
CA TYR A 322 2.35 -23.73 4.43
C TYR A 322 2.38 -22.91 3.13
N TYR A 323 3.02 -21.76 3.19
CA TYR A 323 3.17 -20.88 2.06
C TYR A 323 3.97 -21.49 0.90
N GLN A 324 5.00 -22.29 1.16
CA GLN A 324 5.78 -22.95 0.10
C GLN A 324 4.94 -23.97 -0.68
N ILE A 325 4.03 -24.68 0.00
CA ILE A 325 3.07 -25.60 -0.65
C ILE A 325 2.10 -24.79 -1.50
N LEU A 326 1.55 -23.70 -0.94
CA LEU A 326 0.65 -22.80 -1.66
C LEU A 326 1.33 -22.22 -2.91
N ARG A 327 2.56 -21.70 -2.79
CA ARG A 327 3.38 -21.20 -3.89
C ARG A 327 3.61 -22.23 -4.97
N SER A 328 3.96 -23.46 -4.59
CA SER A 328 4.14 -24.55 -5.55
C SER A 328 2.86 -24.84 -6.31
N LYS A 329 1.72 -24.90 -5.60
CA LYS A 329 0.42 -25.12 -6.21
C LYS A 329 0.03 -24.00 -7.16
N LEU A 330 0.12 -22.73 -6.73
CA LEU A 330 -0.25 -21.59 -7.55
C LEU A 330 0.65 -21.48 -8.80
N ARG A 331 1.97 -21.69 -8.67
CA ARG A 331 2.88 -21.73 -9.82
C ARG A 331 2.56 -22.85 -10.81
N SER A 332 2.06 -24.00 -10.34
CA SER A 332 1.64 -25.08 -11.24
C SER A 332 0.31 -24.80 -11.97
N GLN A 333 -0.51 -23.88 -11.44
CA GLN A 333 -1.82 -23.52 -11.99
C GLN A 333 -1.75 -22.31 -12.94
N THR A 334 -0.76 -21.44 -12.76
CA THR A 334 -0.52 -20.29 -13.64
C THR A 334 0.55 -20.67 -14.67
N PRO A 335 0.22 -20.79 -15.97
CA PRO A 335 1.23 -21.00 -17.00
C PRO A 335 2.22 -19.84 -16.91
N VAL A 336 3.51 -20.12 -16.74
CA VAL A 336 4.55 -19.08 -16.75
C VAL A 336 4.54 -18.45 -18.13
N ARG A 337 4.02 -17.22 -18.23
CA ARG A 337 4.14 -16.46 -19.46
C ARG A 337 5.52 -15.82 -19.48
N PRO A 338 6.17 -15.67 -20.65
CA PRO A 338 7.45 -14.99 -20.77
C PRO A 338 7.47 -13.60 -20.12
N GLU A 339 6.33 -12.91 -20.13
CA GLU A 339 6.08 -11.62 -19.49
C GLU A 339 5.94 -11.65 -17.96
N ASP A 340 5.74 -12.81 -17.33
CA ASP A 340 5.58 -12.99 -15.88
C ASP A 340 6.90 -13.37 -15.17
N ILE A 341 7.99 -13.58 -15.91
CA ILE A 341 9.33 -13.79 -15.35
C ILE A 341 9.87 -12.43 -14.88
N ILE A 342 9.57 -12.13 -13.61
CA ILE A 342 10.14 -11.14 -12.67
C ILE A 342 10.96 -9.99 -13.31
N PRO A 343 10.62 -8.72 -13.01
CA PRO A 343 11.33 -7.56 -13.53
C PRO A 343 12.83 -7.64 -13.27
N LEU A 344 13.60 -7.39 -14.33
CA LEU A 344 15.04 -7.33 -14.26
C LEU A 344 15.44 -6.31 -13.18
N LYS A 345 16.36 -6.67 -12.27
CA LYS A 345 16.87 -5.76 -11.23
C LYS A 345 17.47 -4.46 -11.81
N LYS A 346 17.83 -4.49 -13.10
CA LYS A 346 18.31 -3.40 -13.94
C LYS A 346 18.16 -3.82 -15.42
N PRO A 347 18.04 -2.89 -16.38
CA PRO A 347 17.94 -3.23 -17.80
C PRO A 347 19.05 -4.20 -18.24
N LEU A 348 18.77 -5.10 -19.21
CA LEU A 348 19.76 -6.07 -19.73
C LEU A 348 21.07 -5.38 -20.15
N SER A 349 20.98 -4.18 -20.73
CA SER A 349 22.12 -3.35 -21.12
C SER A 349 23.01 -2.88 -19.96
N MET A 350 22.53 -2.98 -18.73
CA MET A 350 23.22 -2.62 -17.48
C MET A 350 23.63 -3.84 -16.65
N MET A 351 23.36 -5.05 -17.15
CA MET A 351 23.79 -6.30 -16.54
C MET A 351 25.19 -6.67 -17.02
N SER A 352 26.00 -7.24 -16.12
CA SER A 352 27.26 -7.89 -16.49
C SER A 352 27.01 -9.17 -17.28
N ASP A 353 28.01 -9.62 -18.02
CA ASP A 353 27.93 -10.83 -18.84
C ASP A 353 27.53 -12.06 -18.00
N ASP A 354 28.03 -12.17 -16.76
CA ASP A 354 27.68 -13.24 -15.83
C ASP A 354 26.21 -13.17 -15.38
N GLU A 355 25.69 -11.96 -15.12
CA GLU A 355 24.29 -11.75 -14.76
C GLU A 355 23.34 -12.06 -15.93
N GLN A 356 23.74 -11.69 -17.16
CA GLN A 356 22.99 -12.00 -18.37
C GLN A 356 22.99 -13.51 -18.65
N LEU A 357 24.13 -14.17 -18.44
CA LEU A 357 24.26 -15.62 -18.62
C LEU A 357 23.42 -16.39 -17.59
N GLU A 358 23.44 -15.98 -16.32
CA GLU A 358 22.59 -16.59 -15.28
C GLU A 358 21.09 -16.40 -15.58
N TYR A 359 20.71 -15.21 -16.05
CA TYR A 359 19.34 -14.94 -16.50
C TYR A 359 18.93 -15.81 -17.70
N ALA A 360 19.79 -15.93 -18.71
CA ALA A 360 19.57 -16.76 -19.89
C ALA A 360 19.47 -18.26 -19.53
N MET A 361 20.30 -18.75 -18.60
CA MET A 361 20.24 -20.13 -18.11
C MET A 361 18.94 -20.42 -17.36
N ARG A 362 18.46 -19.47 -16.54
CA ARG A 362 17.15 -19.59 -15.88
C ARG A 362 16.00 -19.59 -16.88
N LEU A 363 16.06 -18.70 -17.88
CA LEU A 363 15.07 -18.65 -18.96
C LEU A 363 15.04 -19.95 -19.76
N SER A 364 16.21 -20.50 -20.10
CA SER A 364 16.33 -21.75 -20.86
C SER A 364 15.79 -22.94 -20.08
N ALA A 365 16.06 -23.02 -18.77
CA ALA A 365 15.53 -24.08 -17.91
C ALA A 365 14.00 -24.00 -17.74
N LEU A 366 13.42 -22.79 -17.86
CA LEU A 366 11.97 -22.55 -17.79
C LEU A 366 11.24 -22.84 -19.12
N LEU A 367 11.93 -22.79 -20.25
CA LEU A 367 11.36 -22.98 -21.59
C LEU A 367 11.57 -24.40 -22.15
N SER A 368 12.22 -25.29 -21.39
CA SER A 368 12.59 -26.64 -21.83
C SER A 368 11.64 -27.76 -21.37
N ASP A 369 10.43 -27.44 -20.90
CA ASP A 369 9.34 -28.40 -20.66
C ASP A 369 8.06 -28.01 -21.43
#